data_AF-A0A957WCF8-F1
#
_entry.id   AF-A0A957WCF8-F1
#
_cell.length_a   1.000
_cell.length_b   1.000
_cell.length_c   1.000
_cell.angle_alpha   90.00
_cell.angle_beta   90.00
_cell.angle_gamma   90.00
#
_symmetry.space_group_name_H-M   'P 1'
#
loop_
_entity.id
_entity.type
_entity.pdbx_description
1 polymer ?
#
loop_
_entity_poly.entity_id
_entity_poly.type
_entity_poly.pdbx_seq_one_letter_code
_entity_poly.pdbx_strand_id
1 'polypeptide(L)'
;MAKTIEEKLKQGIEAAEAGHKVRARTLLTDVVTTDEEQLEAWVWLSQLVDSLEDKIVCLENVLTLDPDNQFAQEALTGVKAEQERFFAPVYPPGEEAPPPNVVTMPEAARQPIIDAYPYHDEFDNVWLCPYCAQLTEPEQRRCPHCGKSLIVKRRTREERSVWLRRGIFLQVSMMMVMVSLSSAVFVVLVRQQGIENPTRFMSLYLGAELDSRLESSRQVVLDTFPMWAFWGLAAILTYTIVMIFLLYIRIPYGNVLYFISATISLVMGLFGMIFFYSSIPALGLSAFAFLLGLVQFIVTLNLWNDFTFKEHRIQLRIDRDAKSQASLFQSGRKYSQAGMWGLAAIHLRRAVATNPRSPAYHLALTMAYLNINRYDLAGESLRQFERLDPHATDIEPLKKQIRAGQAEKGVRTNA
;
A
#
# COMPACT_ATOMS: atom_id res chain seq x y z
N MET A 1 -3.85 25.84 -6.13
CA MET A 1 -4.48 25.46 -7.41
C MET A 1 -4.15 23.99 -7.66
N ALA A 2 -5.15 23.11 -7.70
CA ALA A 2 -4.91 21.73 -8.11
C ALA A 2 -4.60 21.75 -9.61
N LYS A 3 -3.42 21.26 -10.01
CA LYS A 3 -3.08 21.10 -11.42
C LYS A 3 -4.10 20.15 -12.07
N THR A 4 -4.64 20.53 -13.21
CA THR A 4 -5.59 19.71 -13.98
C THR A 4 -4.90 18.44 -14.47
N ILE A 5 -5.68 17.38 -14.74
CA ILE A 5 -5.17 16.07 -15.20
C ILE A 5 -4.34 16.24 -16.48
N GLU A 6 -4.80 17.07 -17.42
CA GLU A 6 -4.09 17.42 -18.65
C GLU A 6 -2.72 18.07 -18.38
N GLU A 7 -2.62 18.91 -17.36
CA GLU A 7 -1.36 19.56 -16.99
C GLU A 7 -0.37 18.58 -16.37
N LYS A 8 -0.86 17.60 -15.60
CA LYS A 8 -0.04 16.51 -15.05
C LYS A 8 0.41 15.54 -16.14
N LEU A 9 -0.46 15.22 -17.09
CA LEU A 9 -0.12 14.40 -18.26
C LEU A 9 1.01 15.07 -19.04
N LYS A 10 0.85 16.35 -19.39
CA LYS A 10 1.87 17.13 -20.10
C LYS A 10 3.21 17.14 -19.36
N GLN A 11 3.19 17.40 -18.05
CA GLN A 11 4.42 17.39 -17.23
C GLN A 11 5.04 15.99 -17.11
N GLY A 12 4.22 14.93 -17.12
CA GLY A 12 4.67 13.55 -17.13
C GLY A 12 5.39 13.19 -18.42
N ILE A 13 4.85 13.62 -19.56
CA ILE A 13 5.44 13.43 -20.90
C ILE A 13 6.74 14.23 -21.02
N GLU A 14 6.72 15.52 -20.69
CA GLU A 14 7.93 16.38 -20.72
C GLU A 14 9.04 15.79 -19.82
N ALA A 15 8.69 15.25 -18.65
CA ALA A 15 9.64 14.59 -17.78
C ALA A 15 10.17 13.27 -18.37
N ALA A 16 9.36 12.53 -19.14
CA ALA A 16 9.77 11.31 -19.82
C ALA A 16 10.78 11.63 -20.93
N GLU A 17 10.47 12.63 -21.76
CA GLU A 17 11.33 13.12 -22.84
C GLU A 17 12.65 13.69 -22.32
N ALA A 18 12.63 14.40 -21.19
CA ALA A 18 13.83 14.90 -20.51
C ALA A 18 14.66 13.78 -19.82
N GLY A 19 14.24 12.52 -19.90
CA GLY A 19 14.92 11.37 -19.30
C GLY A 19 14.73 11.23 -17.79
N HIS A 20 13.85 12.04 -17.17
CA HIS A 20 13.52 11.97 -15.74
C HIS A 20 12.51 10.85 -15.44
N LYS A 21 12.90 9.59 -15.70
CA LYS A 21 12.01 8.41 -15.66
C LYS A 21 11.18 8.26 -14.39
N VAL A 22 11.79 8.45 -13.21
CA VAL A 22 11.09 8.30 -11.92
C VAL A 22 9.99 9.35 -11.77
N ARG A 23 10.29 10.60 -12.11
CA ARG A 23 9.35 11.72 -12.03
C ARG A 23 8.22 11.56 -13.03
N ALA A 24 8.55 11.17 -14.26
CA ALA A 24 7.59 10.88 -15.31
C ALA A 24 6.62 9.76 -14.89
N ARG A 25 7.15 8.64 -14.39
CA ARG A 25 6.34 7.52 -13.87
C ARG A 25 5.41 7.98 -12.76
N THR A 26 5.88 8.72 -11.76
CA THR A 26 5.03 9.21 -10.67
C THR A 26 3.88 10.10 -11.18
N LEU A 27 4.15 11.01 -12.11
CA LEU A 27 3.14 11.91 -12.67
C LEU A 27 2.11 11.17 -13.52
N LEU A 28 2.57 10.25 -14.38
CA LEU A 28 1.69 9.49 -15.26
C LEU A 28 0.88 8.43 -14.51
N THR A 29 1.44 7.82 -13.46
CA THR A 29 0.67 6.95 -12.56
C THR A 29 -0.44 7.72 -11.87
N ASP A 30 -0.18 8.95 -11.40
CA ASP A 30 -1.21 9.80 -10.78
C ASP A 30 -2.33 10.15 -11.78
N VAL A 31 -1.98 10.38 -13.05
CA VAL A 31 -2.96 10.60 -14.15
C VAL A 31 -3.85 9.37 -14.32
N VAL A 32 -3.30 8.18 -14.54
CA VAL A 32 -4.13 6.97 -14.77
C VAL A 32 -4.91 6.52 -13.55
N THR A 33 -4.47 6.85 -12.33
CA THR A 33 -5.26 6.60 -11.12
C THR A 33 -6.42 7.57 -10.94
N THR A 34 -6.35 8.73 -11.59
CA THR A 34 -7.41 9.75 -11.55
C THR A 34 -8.39 9.55 -12.70
N ASP A 35 -7.88 9.21 -13.88
CA ASP A 35 -8.64 8.93 -15.09
C ASP A 35 -8.02 7.74 -15.83
N GLU A 36 -8.66 6.57 -15.68
CA GLU A 36 -8.20 5.32 -16.27
C GLU A 36 -8.38 5.28 -17.80
N GLU A 37 -9.18 6.18 -18.38
CA GLU A 37 -9.46 6.25 -19.82
C GLU A 37 -8.39 7.05 -20.60
N GLN A 38 -7.38 7.61 -19.91
CA GLN A 38 -6.31 8.36 -20.55
C GLN A 38 -5.29 7.44 -21.24
N LEU A 39 -5.60 7.06 -22.48
CA LEU A 39 -4.78 6.17 -23.33
C LEU A 39 -3.30 6.60 -23.42
N GLU A 40 -3.03 7.88 -23.61
CA GLU A 40 -1.67 8.39 -23.79
C GLU A 40 -0.81 8.17 -22.54
N ALA A 41 -1.40 8.26 -21.34
CA ALA A 41 -0.68 8.03 -20.10
C ALA A 41 -0.27 6.56 -19.94
N TRP A 42 -1.13 5.62 -20.34
CA TRP A 42 -0.82 4.19 -20.35
C TRP A 42 0.29 3.83 -21.34
N VAL A 43 0.27 4.42 -22.53
CA VAL A 43 1.34 4.24 -23.54
C VAL A 43 2.69 4.69 -22.98
N TRP A 44 2.78 5.89 -22.40
CA TRP A 44 4.02 6.38 -21.81
C TRP A 44 4.46 5.56 -20.59
N LEU A 45 3.53 5.13 -19.74
CA LEU A 45 3.85 4.28 -18.60
C LEU A 45 4.46 2.94 -19.01
N SER A 46 3.98 2.32 -20.10
CA SER A 46 4.52 1.04 -20.60
C SER A 46 6.02 1.08 -20.92
N GLN A 47 6.57 2.26 -21.21
CA GLN A 47 8.00 2.44 -21.51
C GLN A 47 8.84 2.81 -20.26
N LEU A 48 8.17 3.27 -19.20
CA LEU A 48 8.80 3.81 -17.99
C LEU A 48 8.83 2.83 -16.82
N VAL A 49 8.04 1.75 -16.87
CA VAL A 49 8.03 0.69 -15.87
C VAL A 49 9.18 -0.29 -16.09
N ASP A 50 9.77 -0.76 -14.98
CA ASP A 50 11.03 -1.49 -14.99
C ASP A 50 10.85 -3.01 -15.15
N SER A 51 9.67 -3.55 -14.83
CA SER A 51 9.37 -4.99 -14.88
C SER A 51 8.58 -5.37 -16.13
N LEU A 52 8.85 -6.56 -16.70
CA LEU A 52 8.08 -7.08 -17.85
C LEU A 52 6.59 -7.23 -17.50
N GLU A 53 6.27 -7.61 -16.26
CA GLU A 53 4.90 -7.73 -15.76
C GLU A 53 4.15 -6.38 -15.81
N ASP A 54 4.76 -5.32 -15.28
CA ASP A 54 4.14 -3.99 -15.26
C ASP A 54 3.99 -3.42 -16.68
N LYS A 55 4.93 -3.75 -17.59
CA LYS A 55 4.83 -3.39 -19.01
C LYS A 55 3.62 -4.04 -19.65
N ILE A 56 3.41 -5.33 -19.40
CA ILE A 56 2.26 -6.09 -19.92
C ILE A 56 0.95 -5.45 -19.43
N VAL A 57 0.85 -5.15 -18.14
CA VAL A 57 -0.36 -4.52 -17.57
C VAL A 57 -0.66 -3.18 -18.24
N CYS A 58 0.36 -2.33 -18.45
CA CYS A 58 0.17 -1.04 -19.13
C CYS A 58 -0.32 -1.23 -20.59
N LEU A 59 0.27 -2.18 -21.33
CA LEU A 59 -0.09 -2.46 -22.71
C LEU A 59 -1.49 -3.10 -22.85
N GLU A 60 -1.88 -3.97 -21.91
CA GLU A 60 -3.22 -4.55 -21.85
C GLU A 60 -4.30 -3.50 -21.56
N ASN A 61 -4.00 -2.50 -20.73
CA ASN A 61 -4.88 -1.35 -20.52
C ASN A 61 -4.99 -0.49 -21.79
N VAL A 62 -3.90 -0.26 -22.54
CA VAL A 62 -3.98 0.43 -23.84
C VAL A 62 -4.89 -0.33 -24.80
N LEU A 63 -4.73 -1.66 -24.92
CA LEU A 63 -5.56 -2.47 -25.82
C LEU A 63 -7.01 -2.62 -25.36
N THR A 64 -7.29 -2.44 -24.07
CA THR A 64 -8.66 -2.35 -23.55
C THR A 64 -9.35 -1.06 -24.02
N LEU A 65 -8.61 0.05 -24.05
CA LEU A 65 -9.11 1.36 -24.46
C LEU A 65 -9.15 1.52 -26.00
N ASP A 66 -8.14 0.99 -26.68
CA ASP A 66 -7.96 1.03 -28.13
C ASP A 66 -7.43 -0.34 -28.63
N PRO A 67 -8.34 -1.27 -28.97
CA PRO A 67 -7.96 -2.60 -29.45
C PRO A 67 -7.13 -2.59 -30.74
N ASP A 68 -7.24 -1.53 -31.55
CA ASP A 68 -6.58 -1.39 -32.86
C ASP A 68 -5.19 -0.72 -32.75
N ASN A 69 -4.71 -0.48 -31.52
CA ASN A 69 -3.43 0.17 -31.27
C ASN A 69 -2.24 -0.71 -31.69
N GLN A 70 -1.71 -0.47 -32.90
CA GLN A 70 -0.60 -1.26 -33.46
C GLN A 70 0.64 -1.27 -32.56
N PHE A 71 0.99 -0.13 -31.95
CA PHE A 71 2.11 -0.03 -31.03
C PHE A 71 1.95 -0.99 -29.85
N ALA A 72 0.78 -0.99 -29.21
CA ALA A 72 0.54 -1.83 -28.04
C ALA A 72 0.50 -3.32 -28.39
N GLN A 73 -0.05 -3.70 -29.54
CA GLN A 73 -0.04 -5.08 -30.03
C GLN A 73 1.40 -5.58 -30.26
N GLU A 74 2.20 -4.82 -31.02
CA GLU A 74 3.58 -5.19 -31.34
C GLU A 74 4.47 -5.24 -30.09
N ALA A 75 4.36 -4.23 -29.22
CA ALA A 75 5.10 -4.17 -27.98
C ALA A 75 4.71 -5.31 -27.02
N LEU A 76 3.43 -5.67 -26.95
CA LEU A 76 2.97 -6.78 -26.10
C LEU A 76 3.49 -8.12 -26.61
N THR A 77 3.48 -8.36 -27.92
CA THR A 77 4.08 -9.55 -28.53
C THR A 77 5.58 -9.61 -28.26
N GLY A 78 6.30 -8.49 -28.40
CA GLY A 78 7.72 -8.39 -28.11
C GLY A 78 8.06 -8.69 -26.65
N VAL A 79 7.32 -8.10 -25.71
CA VAL A 79 7.51 -8.29 -24.26
C VAL A 79 7.17 -9.71 -23.84
N LYS A 80 6.13 -10.34 -24.39
CA LYS A 80 5.80 -11.75 -24.15
C LYS A 80 6.87 -12.70 -24.70
N ALA A 81 7.41 -12.43 -25.89
CA ALA A 81 8.51 -13.20 -26.45
C ALA A 81 9.83 -13.02 -25.67
N GLU A 82 10.11 -11.82 -25.16
CA GLU A 82 11.25 -11.57 -24.28
C GLU A 82 11.08 -12.29 -22.94
N GLN A 83 9.87 -12.26 -22.37
CA GLN A 83 9.50 -13.02 -21.19
C GLN A 83 9.72 -14.52 -21.41
N GLU A 84 9.22 -15.07 -22.52
CA GLU A 84 9.43 -16.47 -22.90
C GLU A 84 10.90 -16.83 -23.11
N ARG A 85 11.71 -15.97 -23.74
CA ARG A 85 13.16 -16.18 -23.89
C ARG A 85 13.91 -16.11 -22.56
N PHE A 86 13.49 -15.21 -21.67
CA PHE A 86 14.03 -15.14 -20.32
C PHE A 86 13.72 -16.41 -19.51
N PHE A 87 12.61 -17.08 -19.83
CA PHE A 87 12.21 -18.36 -19.27
C PHE A 87 12.66 -19.58 -20.09
N ALA A 88 13.25 -19.39 -21.27
CA ALA A 88 13.72 -20.48 -22.12
C ALA A 88 15.04 -21.04 -21.57
N PRO A 89 15.17 -22.36 -21.43
CA PRO A 89 16.44 -22.97 -21.01
C PRO A 89 17.52 -22.71 -22.07
N VAL A 90 18.67 -22.19 -21.63
CA VAL A 90 19.85 -21.99 -22.50
C VAL A 90 20.56 -23.34 -22.68
N TYR A 91 20.49 -23.91 -23.87
CA TYR A 91 21.25 -25.10 -24.25
C TYR A 91 22.67 -24.71 -24.72
N PRO A 92 23.70 -25.54 -24.45
CA PRO A 92 25.05 -25.28 -24.95
C PRO A 92 25.12 -25.34 -26.49
N PRO A 93 26.05 -24.60 -27.14
CA PRO A 93 26.22 -24.65 -28.59
C PRO A 93 26.70 -26.05 -29.02
N GLY A 94 25.91 -26.74 -29.83
CA GLY A 94 26.23 -28.08 -30.37
C GLY A 94 25.23 -29.18 -30.03
N GLU A 95 24.24 -28.91 -29.19
CA GLU A 95 23.16 -29.85 -28.85
C GLU A 95 21.85 -29.37 -29.49
N GLU A 96 21.35 -30.12 -30.48
CA GLU A 96 20.07 -29.81 -31.13
C GLU A 96 18.93 -29.92 -30.11
N ALA A 97 18.03 -28.92 -30.14
CA ALA A 97 16.84 -28.92 -29.31
C ALA A 97 16.04 -30.21 -29.57
N PRO A 98 15.63 -30.96 -28.53
CA PRO A 98 14.90 -32.20 -28.73
C PRO A 98 13.59 -31.93 -29.49
N PRO A 99 13.18 -32.85 -30.39
CA PRO A 99 12.01 -32.63 -31.24
C PRO A 99 10.75 -32.38 -30.40
N PRO A 100 9.81 -31.53 -30.88
CA PRO A 100 8.69 -31.01 -30.08
C PRO A 100 7.75 -32.10 -29.53
N ASN A 101 7.82 -33.30 -30.08
CA ASN A 101 6.98 -34.43 -29.72
C ASN A 101 7.86 -35.63 -29.39
N VAL A 102 8.39 -35.69 -28.16
CA VAL A 102 8.31 -36.82 -27.20
C VAL A 102 9.16 -36.36 -26.00
N VAL A 103 8.60 -35.46 -25.20
CA VAL A 103 8.89 -35.46 -23.78
C VAL A 103 7.53 -35.52 -23.11
N THR A 104 7.00 -36.73 -22.96
CA THR A 104 6.14 -36.99 -21.81
C THR A 104 6.98 -36.60 -20.60
N MET A 105 6.79 -35.37 -20.13
CA MET A 105 7.36 -34.91 -18.88
C MET A 105 7.12 -36.02 -17.86
N PRO A 106 8.17 -36.56 -17.20
CA PRO A 106 7.95 -37.41 -16.06
C PRO A 106 7.01 -36.66 -15.11
N GLU A 107 6.06 -37.34 -14.50
CA GLU A 107 5.04 -36.74 -13.62
C GLU A 107 5.67 -35.87 -12.50
N ALA A 108 6.94 -36.11 -12.19
CA ALA A 108 7.81 -35.30 -11.33
C ALA A 108 8.09 -33.87 -11.81
N ALA A 109 7.91 -33.52 -13.09
CA ALA A 109 8.15 -32.18 -13.62
C ALA A 109 6.87 -31.32 -13.74
N ARG A 110 5.69 -31.90 -13.52
CA ARG A 110 4.41 -31.16 -13.35
C ARG A 110 4.14 -30.79 -11.90
N GLN A 111 4.99 -31.24 -11.00
CA GLN A 111 4.92 -30.91 -9.59
C GLN A 111 5.13 -29.40 -9.40
N PRO A 112 4.28 -28.69 -8.63
CA PRO A 112 4.48 -27.29 -8.32
C PRO A 112 5.90 -27.07 -7.77
N ILE A 113 6.46 -25.87 -7.96
CA ILE A 113 7.83 -25.56 -7.49
C ILE A 113 8.05 -25.96 -6.03
N ILE A 114 6.97 -26.03 -5.22
CA ILE A 114 6.83 -26.51 -3.83
C ILE A 114 7.27 -27.98 -3.62
N ASP A 115 7.18 -28.82 -4.63
CA ASP A 115 7.48 -30.26 -4.58
C ASP A 115 8.85 -30.61 -5.19
N ALA A 116 9.42 -29.73 -6.02
CA ALA A 116 10.76 -29.89 -6.63
C ALA A 116 11.94 -29.68 -5.66
N TYR A 117 11.67 -29.50 -4.36
CA TYR A 117 12.69 -29.28 -3.34
C TYR A 117 12.76 -30.51 -2.44
N PRO A 118 13.83 -31.32 -2.57
CA PRO A 118 14.02 -32.45 -1.70
C PRO A 118 14.60 -31.87 -0.41
N TYR A 119 13.83 -31.87 0.66
CA TYR A 119 14.26 -32.21 2.02
C TYR A 119 13.18 -31.76 2.99
N HIS A 120 12.77 -32.67 3.88
CA HIS A 120 12.44 -32.27 5.24
C HIS A 120 13.77 -31.90 5.93
N ASP A 121 14.13 -30.62 5.97
CA ASP A 121 15.38 -30.14 6.58
C ASP A 121 15.16 -29.30 7.85
N GLU A 122 16.27 -28.86 8.44
CA GLU A 122 16.27 -28.09 9.68
C GLU A 122 15.55 -26.73 9.57
N PHE A 123 15.15 -26.27 8.37
CA PHE A 123 14.47 -24.99 8.15
C PHE A 123 12.97 -25.10 7.87
N ASP A 124 12.41 -26.30 7.77
CA ASP A 124 10.98 -26.48 7.48
C ASP A 124 10.07 -26.21 8.67
N ASN A 125 10.66 -26.09 9.87
CA ASN A 125 9.90 -25.78 11.06
C ASN A 125 9.50 -24.30 11.08
N VAL A 126 8.20 -24.06 10.92
CA VAL A 126 7.55 -22.75 10.94
C VAL A 126 7.86 -21.93 12.19
N TRP A 127 8.19 -22.60 13.31
CA TRP A 127 8.50 -22.01 14.60
C TRP A 127 9.97 -21.65 14.78
N LEU A 128 10.79 -21.81 13.75
CA LEU A 128 12.13 -21.24 13.75
C LEU A 128 12.05 -19.71 13.73
N CYS A 129 13.00 -19.08 14.39
CA CYS A 129 13.12 -17.63 14.41
C CYS A 129 13.38 -17.11 12.99
N PRO A 130 12.57 -16.16 12.47
CA PRO A 130 12.79 -15.55 11.15
C PRO A 130 14.12 -14.81 11.01
N TYR A 131 14.79 -14.51 12.12
CA TYR A 131 16.05 -13.78 12.15
C TYR A 131 17.27 -14.69 12.27
N CYS A 132 17.30 -15.61 13.23
CA CYS A 132 18.48 -16.45 13.50
C CYS A 132 18.30 -17.94 13.19
N ALA A 133 17.12 -18.35 12.69
CA ALA A 133 16.79 -19.74 12.38
C ALA A 133 17.03 -20.73 13.54
N GLN A 134 16.87 -20.27 14.78
CA GLN A 134 16.84 -21.13 15.96
C GLN A 134 15.40 -21.47 16.34
N LEU A 135 15.17 -22.66 16.89
CA LEU A 135 13.84 -23.10 17.30
C LEU A 135 13.30 -22.20 18.42
N THR A 136 12.04 -21.83 18.30
CA THR A 136 11.33 -21.04 19.32
C THR A 136 9.98 -21.66 19.62
N GLU A 137 9.46 -21.41 20.81
CA GLU A 137 8.13 -21.91 21.19
C GLU A 137 7.02 -20.96 20.67
N PRO A 138 5.81 -21.48 20.38
CA PRO A 138 4.70 -20.68 19.86
C PRO A 138 4.32 -19.48 20.74
N GLU A 139 4.44 -19.63 22.06
CA GLU A 139 4.03 -18.64 23.07
C GLU A 139 5.03 -17.49 23.24
N GLN A 140 6.29 -17.70 22.82
CA GLN A 140 7.38 -16.74 23.04
C GLN A 140 7.22 -15.50 22.14
N ARG A 141 7.01 -14.31 22.73
CA ARG A 141 6.90 -13.05 21.94
C ARG A 141 8.24 -12.52 21.42
N ARG A 142 9.35 -12.92 22.04
CA ARG A 142 10.73 -12.56 21.66
C ARG A 142 11.56 -13.84 21.56
N CYS A 143 12.54 -13.85 20.67
CA CYS A 143 13.44 -15.00 20.54
C CYS A 143 14.45 -15.03 21.70
N PRO A 144 14.61 -16.17 22.41
CA PRO A 144 15.59 -16.29 23.50
C PRO A 144 17.04 -16.28 23.00
N HIS A 145 17.28 -16.64 21.73
CA HIS A 145 18.63 -16.73 21.17
C HIS A 145 19.16 -15.41 20.59
N CYS A 146 18.31 -14.63 19.91
CA CYS A 146 18.72 -13.36 19.28
C CYS A 146 18.07 -12.11 19.88
N GLY A 147 17.15 -12.25 20.84
CA GLY A 147 16.47 -11.15 21.53
C GLY A 147 15.44 -10.38 20.70
N LYS A 148 15.33 -10.63 19.39
CA LYS A 148 14.42 -9.90 18.49
C LYS A 148 12.95 -10.25 18.74
N SER A 149 12.06 -9.26 18.50
CA SER A 149 10.61 -9.44 18.58
C SER A 149 10.12 -10.35 17.45
N LEU A 150 9.35 -11.38 17.83
CA LEU A 150 8.69 -12.28 16.90
C LEU A 150 7.26 -11.82 16.58
N ILE A 151 6.76 -10.82 17.30
CA ILE A 151 5.43 -10.26 17.11
C ILE A 151 5.53 -8.94 16.34
N VAL A 152 4.67 -8.82 15.32
CA VAL A 152 4.41 -7.58 14.58
C VAL A 152 2.94 -7.19 14.73
N LYS A 153 2.69 -5.90 14.89
CA LYS A 153 1.34 -5.35 14.89
C LYS A 153 0.97 -5.03 13.45
N ARG A 154 -0.02 -5.72 12.90
CA ARG A 154 -0.62 -5.39 11.60
C ARG A 154 -2.05 -4.93 11.81
N ARG A 155 -2.56 -4.12 10.89
CA ARG A 155 -3.99 -3.77 10.89
C ARG A 155 -4.79 -5.05 10.64
N THR A 156 -5.92 -5.21 11.34
CA THR A 156 -6.82 -6.36 11.12
C THR A 156 -7.26 -6.44 9.66
N ARG A 157 -7.46 -5.28 9.03
CA ARG A 157 -7.72 -5.13 7.60
C ARG A 157 -6.64 -4.25 6.97
N GLU A 158 -5.80 -4.84 6.13
CA GLU A 158 -4.74 -4.09 5.43
C GLU A 158 -5.36 -3.11 4.42
N GLU A 159 -6.30 -3.60 3.61
CA GLU A 159 -7.08 -2.83 2.64
C GLU A 159 -8.21 -2.00 3.28
N ARG A 160 -8.59 -0.91 2.62
CA ARG A 160 -9.69 -0.03 3.05
C ARG A 160 -11.04 -0.70 2.76
N SER A 161 -11.89 -0.82 3.78
CA SER A 161 -13.22 -1.40 3.57
C SER A 161 -14.12 -0.53 2.68
N VAL A 162 -15.11 -1.18 2.05
CA VAL A 162 -16.21 -0.47 1.35
C VAL A 162 -16.96 0.45 2.32
N TRP A 163 -17.17 0.00 3.57
CA TRP A 163 -17.81 0.80 4.62
C TRP A 163 -17.00 2.05 4.97
N LEU A 164 -15.67 1.96 5.01
CA LEU A 164 -14.81 3.12 5.25
C LEU A 164 -14.91 4.13 4.11
N ARG A 165 -14.90 3.68 2.85
CA ARG A 165 -15.10 4.55 1.69
C ARG A 165 -16.46 5.24 1.75
N ARG A 166 -17.53 4.49 2.04
CA ARG A 166 -18.89 5.03 2.21
C ARG A 166 -18.98 6.01 3.38
N GLY A 167 -18.33 5.73 4.51
CA GLY A 167 -18.29 6.62 5.67
C GLY A 167 -17.58 7.93 5.38
N ILE A 168 -16.42 7.89 4.72
CA ILE A 168 -15.71 9.10 4.28
C ILE A 168 -16.58 9.90 3.30
N PHE A 169 -17.17 9.24 2.32
CA PHE A 169 -18.08 9.88 1.36
C PHE A 169 -19.27 10.55 2.04
N LEU A 170 -19.91 9.87 3.00
CA LEU A 170 -21.01 10.40 3.80
C LEU A 170 -20.55 11.64 4.57
N GLN A 171 -19.40 11.59 5.24
CA GLN A 171 -18.87 12.70 6.03
C GLN A 171 -18.52 13.92 5.15
N VAL A 172 -17.95 13.70 3.97
CA VAL A 172 -17.68 14.78 2.99
C VAL A 172 -18.99 15.37 2.47
N SER A 173 -19.98 14.53 2.16
CA SER A 173 -21.31 14.99 1.71
C SER A 173 -21.99 15.83 2.79
N MET A 174 -21.92 15.41 4.06
CA MET A 174 -22.43 16.18 5.19
C MET A 174 -21.71 17.52 5.34
N MET A 175 -20.39 17.56 5.17
CA MET A 175 -19.62 18.81 5.18
C MET A 175 -20.10 19.77 4.09
N MET A 176 -20.29 19.30 2.86
CA MET A 176 -20.78 20.11 1.74
C MET A 176 -22.18 20.66 2.00
N VAL A 177 -23.10 19.83 2.52
CA VAL A 177 -24.45 20.26 2.90
C VAL A 177 -24.39 21.32 4.00
N MET A 178 -23.57 21.12 5.03
CA MET A 178 -23.44 22.08 6.14
C MET A 178 -22.89 23.42 5.68
N VAL A 179 -21.86 23.44 4.83
CA VAL A 179 -21.30 24.68 4.26
C VAL A 179 -22.34 25.40 3.39
N SER A 180 -23.03 24.64 2.54
CA SER A 180 -24.04 25.20 1.62
C SER A 180 -25.24 25.78 2.38
N LEU A 181 -25.77 25.04 3.35
CA LEU A 181 -26.90 25.46 4.18
C LEU A 181 -26.54 26.68 5.04
N SER A 182 -25.36 26.67 5.67
CA SER A 182 -24.87 27.80 6.48
C SER A 182 -24.73 29.06 5.64
N SER A 183 -24.15 28.94 4.44
CA SER A 183 -23.99 30.06 3.50
C SER A 183 -25.35 30.57 3.00
N ALA A 184 -26.29 29.66 2.70
CA ALA A 184 -27.63 30.02 2.27
C ALA A 184 -28.42 30.74 3.37
N VAL A 185 -28.37 30.25 4.61
CA VAL A 185 -29.01 30.90 5.77
C VAL A 185 -28.45 32.30 5.98
N PHE A 186 -27.12 32.46 5.95
CA PHE A 186 -26.49 33.78 6.05
C PHE A 186 -26.99 34.73 4.95
N VAL A 187 -26.96 34.30 3.68
CA VAL A 187 -27.37 35.12 2.54
C VAL A 187 -28.85 35.52 2.66
N VAL A 188 -29.74 34.57 3.01
CA VAL A 188 -31.17 34.83 3.13
C VAL A 188 -31.47 35.82 4.27
N LEU A 189 -30.90 35.60 5.46
CA LEU A 189 -31.15 36.45 6.63
C LEU A 189 -30.64 37.88 6.41
N VAL A 190 -29.44 38.04 5.85
CA VAL A 190 -28.86 39.37 5.60
C VAL A 190 -29.59 40.07 4.44
N ARG A 191 -30.04 39.34 3.41
CA ARG A 191 -30.81 39.92 2.31
C ARG A 191 -32.19 40.41 2.75
N GLN A 192 -32.80 39.76 3.75
CA GLN A 192 -34.05 40.24 4.36
C GLN A 192 -33.91 41.62 5.04
N GLN A 193 -32.69 42.04 5.38
CA GLN A 193 -32.39 43.38 5.91
C GLN A 193 -32.15 44.43 4.81
N GLY A 194 -32.44 44.11 3.54
CA GLY A 194 -32.28 45.04 2.42
C GLY A 194 -30.87 45.11 1.83
N ILE A 195 -29.97 44.19 2.20
CA ILE A 195 -28.59 44.14 1.68
C ILE A 195 -28.54 43.24 0.43
N GLU A 196 -28.27 43.84 -0.73
CA GLU A 196 -28.28 43.12 -2.02
C GLU A 196 -27.16 42.09 -2.16
N ASN A 197 -25.96 42.39 -1.64
CA ASN A 197 -24.76 41.54 -1.77
C ASN A 197 -24.17 41.12 -0.40
N PRO A 198 -24.82 40.19 0.32
CA PRO A 198 -24.36 39.75 1.65
C PRO A 198 -22.94 39.17 1.67
N THR A 199 -22.50 38.49 0.60
CA THR A 199 -21.22 37.78 0.55
C THR A 199 -20.01 38.68 0.74
N ARG A 200 -20.11 39.97 0.43
CA ARG A 200 -19.04 40.96 0.67
C ARG A 200 -18.75 41.17 2.16
N PHE A 201 -19.70 40.85 3.04
CA PHE A 201 -19.53 40.93 4.48
C PHE A 201 -18.91 39.67 5.08
N MET A 202 -18.59 38.62 4.30
CA MET A 202 -17.92 37.43 4.85
C MET A 202 -16.54 37.73 5.44
N SER A 203 -15.78 38.62 4.81
CA SER A 203 -14.44 39.01 5.25
C SER A 203 -14.45 39.70 6.62
N LEU A 204 -15.57 40.33 7.00
CA LEU A 204 -15.78 40.96 8.30
C LEU A 204 -15.54 39.98 9.46
N TYR A 205 -16.00 38.74 9.31
CA TYR A 205 -15.87 37.70 10.35
C TYR A 205 -14.45 37.17 10.51
N LEU A 206 -13.60 37.41 9.50
CA LEU A 206 -12.17 37.09 9.53
C LEU A 206 -11.33 38.27 10.02
N GLY A 207 -11.96 39.38 10.42
CA GLY A 207 -11.27 40.58 10.91
C GLY A 207 -10.68 41.46 9.81
N ALA A 208 -11.07 41.27 8.55
CA ALA A 208 -10.64 42.15 7.47
C ALA A 208 -11.35 43.51 7.54
N GLU A 209 -10.65 44.55 7.07
CA GLU A 209 -11.25 45.89 6.90
C GLU A 209 -12.32 45.86 5.81
N LEU A 210 -13.42 46.57 6.05
CA LEU A 210 -14.52 46.72 5.10
C LEU A 210 -14.31 47.98 4.26
N ASP A 211 -14.74 47.95 3.00
CA ASP A 211 -14.80 49.17 2.19
C ASP A 211 -15.68 50.21 2.90
N SER A 212 -15.26 51.48 2.86
CA SER A 212 -15.98 52.59 3.51
C SER A 212 -17.45 52.71 3.08
N ARG A 213 -17.80 52.23 1.88
CA ARG A 213 -19.18 52.17 1.36
C ARG A 213 -20.06 51.11 2.03
N LEU A 214 -19.47 50.07 2.61
CA LEU A 214 -20.15 48.95 3.26
C LEU A 214 -20.22 49.12 4.79
N GLU A 215 -19.37 49.98 5.35
CA GLU A 215 -19.22 50.17 6.79
C GLU A 215 -20.53 50.62 7.47
N SER A 216 -21.37 51.38 6.76
CA SER A 216 -22.69 51.81 7.27
C SER A 216 -23.63 50.65 7.60
N SER A 217 -23.44 49.49 6.97
CA SER A 217 -24.29 48.30 7.16
C SER A 217 -23.68 47.27 8.12
N ARG A 218 -22.49 47.55 8.67
CA ARG A 218 -21.74 46.61 9.53
C ARG A 218 -22.54 46.16 10.76
N GLN A 219 -23.13 47.09 11.50
CA GLN A 219 -23.87 46.77 12.72
C GLN A 219 -25.10 45.92 12.41
N VAL A 220 -25.87 46.29 11.37
CA VAL A 220 -27.05 45.51 10.94
C VAL A 220 -26.69 44.07 10.60
N VAL A 221 -25.56 43.84 9.93
CA VAL A 221 -25.08 42.49 9.60
C VAL A 221 -24.68 41.71 10.85
N LEU A 222 -23.93 42.33 11.77
CA LEU A 222 -23.49 41.68 13.01
C LEU A 222 -24.64 41.38 13.98
N ASP A 223 -25.67 42.21 14.00
CA ASP A 223 -26.88 41.97 14.78
C ASP A 223 -27.71 40.83 14.18
N THR A 224 -27.76 40.74 12.85
CA THR A 224 -28.47 39.68 12.13
C THR A 224 -27.75 38.33 12.22
N PHE A 225 -26.41 38.36 12.10
CA PHE A 225 -25.57 37.18 12.15
C PHE A 225 -24.35 37.44 13.05
N PRO A 226 -24.45 37.13 14.36
CA PRO A 226 -23.43 37.50 15.31
C PRO A 226 -22.16 36.64 15.17
N MET A 227 -21.04 37.20 15.65
CA MET A 227 -19.72 36.54 15.59
C MET A 227 -19.71 35.14 16.21
N TRP A 228 -20.41 34.93 17.33
CA TRP A 228 -20.47 33.61 17.96
C TRP A 228 -21.17 32.57 17.08
N ALA A 229 -22.15 32.97 16.26
CA ALA A 229 -22.85 32.06 15.34
C ALA A 229 -21.91 31.65 14.20
N PHE A 230 -21.17 32.62 13.62
CA PHE A 230 -20.14 32.35 12.62
C PHE A 230 -19.07 31.38 13.14
N TRP A 231 -18.46 31.70 14.28
CA TRP A 231 -17.39 30.87 14.85
C TRP A 231 -17.90 29.51 15.35
N GLY A 232 -19.15 29.42 15.80
CA GLY A 232 -19.80 28.14 16.09
C GLY A 232 -19.91 27.24 14.85
N LEU A 233 -20.35 27.79 13.71
CA LEU A 233 -20.38 27.05 12.45
C LEU A 233 -18.97 26.68 11.96
N ALA A 234 -18.00 27.58 12.10
CA ALA A 234 -16.60 27.32 11.77
C ALA A 234 -16.01 26.18 12.63
N ALA A 235 -16.35 26.11 13.92
CA ALA A 235 -15.95 25.02 14.80
C ALA A 235 -16.56 23.68 14.38
N ILE A 236 -17.85 23.66 13.99
CA ILE A 236 -18.51 22.47 13.45
C ILE A 236 -17.83 22.01 12.15
N LEU A 237 -17.51 22.95 11.25
CA LEU A 237 -16.79 22.66 10.01
C LEU A 237 -15.39 22.11 10.28
N THR A 238 -14.68 22.68 11.26
CA THR A 238 -13.37 22.18 11.67
C THR A 238 -13.47 20.76 12.21
N TYR A 239 -14.49 20.48 13.02
CA TYR A 239 -14.77 19.13 13.52
C TYR A 239 -15.03 18.13 12.39
N THR A 240 -15.81 18.48 11.36
CA THR A 240 -16.08 17.57 10.24
C THR A 240 -14.81 17.29 9.43
N ILE A 241 -13.96 18.29 9.19
CA ILE A 241 -12.66 18.14 8.53
C ILE A 241 -11.75 17.21 9.34
N VAL A 242 -11.64 17.43 10.66
CA VAL A 242 -10.86 16.58 11.56
C VAL A 242 -11.39 15.14 11.50
N MET A 243 -12.70 14.94 11.53
CA MET A 243 -13.29 13.61 11.43
C MET A 243 -12.94 12.90 10.10
N ILE A 244 -13.04 13.61 8.97
CA ILE A 244 -12.64 13.07 7.66
C ILE A 244 -11.17 12.65 7.69
N PHE A 245 -10.31 13.49 8.24
CA PHE A 245 -8.88 13.21 8.38
C PHE A 245 -8.60 11.98 9.24
N LEU A 246 -9.24 11.88 10.42
CA LEU A 246 -9.12 10.72 11.32
C LEU A 246 -9.55 9.42 10.64
N LEU A 247 -10.66 9.45 9.89
CA LEU A 247 -11.16 8.30 9.12
C LEU A 247 -10.21 7.94 7.97
N TYR A 248 -9.73 8.93 7.22
CA TYR A 248 -8.86 8.73 6.06
C TYR A 248 -7.51 8.10 6.44
N ILE A 249 -6.87 8.60 7.51
CA ILE A 249 -5.58 8.07 8.01
C ILE A 249 -5.78 6.78 8.82
N ARG A 250 -7.03 6.45 9.17
CA ARG A 250 -7.39 5.30 10.02
C ARG A 250 -6.66 5.36 11.37
N ILE A 251 -6.72 6.52 12.04
CA ILE A 251 -6.08 6.76 13.34
C ILE A 251 -6.81 5.92 14.40
N PRO A 252 -6.09 5.23 15.33
CA PRO A 252 -6.73 4.48 16.42
C PRO A 252 -7.78 5.34 17.14
N TYR A 253 -8.90 4.74 17.52
CA TYR A 253 -10.05 5.43 18.15
C TYR A 253 -10.82 6.42 17.26
N GLY A 254 -10.42 6.62 15.99
CA GLY A 254 -11.19 7.44 15.04
C GLY A 254 -12.63 6.94 14.84
N ASN A 255 -12.83 5.62 14.85
CA ASN A 255 -14.16 5.01 14.81
C ASN A 255 -15.01 5.31 16.06
N VAL A 256 -14.40 5.47 17.24
CA VAL A 256 -15.10 5.80 18.49
C VAL A 256 -15.62 7.23 18.44
N LEU A 257 -14.79 8.17 17.99
CA LEU A 257 -15.23 9.56 17.81
C LEU A 257 -16.34 9.67 16.77
N TYR A 258 -16.23 8.91 15.68
CA TYR A 258 -17.27 8.84 14.66
C TYR A 258 -18.58 8.22 15.19
N PHE A 259 -18.47 7.21 16.07
CA PHE A 259 -19.60 6.60 16.76
C PHE A 259 -20.32 7.61 17.67
N ILE A 260 -19.56 8.32 18.50
CA ILE A 260 -20.08 9.37 19.38
C ILE A 260 -20.81 10.44 18.57
N SER A 261 -20.22 10.88 17.45
CA SER A 261 -20.87 11.81 16.52
C SER A 261 -22.22 11.30 16.03
N ALA A 262 -22.27 10.04 15.58
CA ALA A 262 -23.50 9.43 15.08
C ALA A 262 -24.57 9.34 16.18
N THR A 263 -24.18 8.98 17.40
CA THR A 263 -25.08 8.94 18.56
C THR A 263 -25.62 10.33 18.89
N ILE A 264 -24.77 11.37 18.93
CA ILE A 264 -25.21 12.75 19.18
C ILE A 264 -26.22 13.19 18.10
N SER A 265 -25.93 12.94 16.83
CA SER A 265 -26.84 13.28 15.72
C SER A 265 -28.19 12.58 15.86
N LEU A 266 -28.20 11.29 16.23
CA LEU A 266 -29.43 10.54 16.49
C LEU A 266 -30.25 11.13 17.64
N VAL A 267 -29.61 11.39 18.78
CA VAL A 267 -30.28 11.94 19.96
C VAL A 267 -30.84 13.34 19.66
N MET A 268 -30.05 14.19 19.00
CA MET A 268 -30.48 15.55 18.64
C MET A 268 -31.61 15.54 17.61
N GLY A 269 -31.55 14.66 16.61
CA GLY A 269 -32.64 14.49 15.63
C GLY A 269 -33.93 14.02 16.29
N LEU A 270 -33.85 13.04 17.20
CA LEU A 270 -35.00 12.56 17.98
C LEU A 270 -35.57 13.66 18.89
N PHE A 271 -34.71 14.37 19.60
CA PHE A 271 -35.11 15.51 20.43
C PHE A 271 -35.82 16.57 19.59
N GLY A 272 -35.28 16.94 18.42
CA GLY A 272 -35.89 17.92 17.53
C GLY A 272 -37.30 17.52 17.08
N MET A 273 -37.52 16.24 16.78
CA MET A 273 -38.85 15.73 16.43
C MET A 273 -39.84 15.82 17.60
N ILE A 274 -39.40 15.59 18.84
CA ILE A 274 -40.25 15.65 20.03
C ILE A 274 -40.62 17.09 20.38
N PHE A 275 -39.67 18.02 20.34
CA PHE A 275 -39.86 19.39 20.83
C PHE A 275 -40.36 20.36 19.76
N PHE A 276 -40.11 20.10 18.48
CA PHE A 276 -40.50 20.98 17.36
C PHE A 276 -41.59 20.35 16.45
N TYR A 277 -42.37 19.41 16.98
CA TYR A 277 -43.41 18.69 16.22
C TYR A 277 -44.49 19.58 15.61
N SER A 278 -44.73 20.76 16.18
CA SER A 278 -45.75 21.71 15.71
C SER A 278 -45.34 22.45 14.43
N SER A 279 -44.06 22.47 14.09
CA SER A 279 -43.53 23.15 12.90
C SER A 279 -43.11 22.13 11.85
N ILE A 280 -43.87 22.01 10.76
CA ILE A 280 -43.59 21.06 9.67
C ILE A 280 -42.14 21.17 9.15
N PRO A 281 -41.59 22.37 8.89
CA PRO A 281 -40.19 22.49 8.45
C PRO A 281 -39.19 21.99 9.50
N ALA A 282 -39.39 22.31 10.78
CA ALA A 282 -38.49 21.90 11.85
C ALA A 282 -38.56 20.38 12.11
N LEU A 283 -39.76 19.81 12.03
CA LEU A 283 -39.99 18.37 12.11
C LEU A 283 -39.29 17.64 10.96
N GLY A 284 -39.43 18.14 9.72
CA GLY A 284 -38.76 17.58 8.55
C GLY A 284 -37.23 17.61 8.66
N LEU A 285 -36.65 18.73 9.09
CA LEU A 285 -35.21 18.86 9.32
C LEU A 285 -34.72 17.90 10.42
N SER A 286 -35.49 17.78 11.51
CA SER A 286 -35.16 16.89 12.63
C SER A 286 -35.22 15.42 12.23
N ALA A 287 -36.23 15.01 11.46
CA ALA A 287 -36.36 13.67 10.91
C ALA A 287 -35.20 13.35 9.94
N PHE A 288 -34.82 14.31 9.09
CA PHE A 288 -33.67 14.15 8.20
C PHE A 288 -32.36 13.98 8.96
N ALA A 289 -32.12 14.79 10.00
CA ALA A 289 -30.94 14.67 10.86
C ALA A 289 -30.89 13.31 11.58
N PHE A 290 -32.05 12.82 12.05
CA PHE A 290 -32.17 11.49 12.65
C PHE A 290 -31.81 10.38 11.65
N LEU A 291 -32.34 10.43 10.42
CA LEU A 291 -32.03 9.45 9.38
C LEU A 291 -30.54 9.47 9.01
N LEU A 292 -29.94 10.64 8.88
CA LEU A 292 -28.49 10.76 8.66
C LEU A 292 -27.69 10.16 9.81
N GLY A 293 -28.06 10.48 11.06
CA GLY A 293 -27.44 9.88 12.25
C GLY A 293 -27.57 8.36 12.26
N LEU A 294 -28.70 7.81 11.82
CA LEU A 294 -28.93 6.37 11.73
C LEU A 294 -28.01 5.72 10.69
N VAL A 295 -27.90 6.31 9.50
CA VAL A 295 -26.99 5.83 8.45
C VAL A 295 -25.55 5.89 8.94
N GLN A 296 -25.14 7.00 9.57
CA GLN A 296 -23.82 7.18 10.14
C GLN A 296 -23.51 6.12 11.22
N PHE A 297 -24.50 5.82 12.07
CA PHE A 297 -24.40 4.80 13.11
C PHE A 297 -24.20 3.40 12.53
N ILE A 298 -24.99 3.02 11.52
CA ILE A 298 -24.87 1.73 10.82
C ILE A 298 -23.48 1.57 10.18
N VAL A 299 -23.00 2.62 9.49
CA VAL A 299 -21.64 2.62 8.92
C VAL A 299 -20.61 2.40 10.02
N THR A 300 -20.76 3.05 11.18
CA THR A 300 -19.80 2.96 12.27
C THR A 300 -19.70 1.57 12.88
N LEU A 301 -20.82 0.87 13.05
CA LEU A 301 -20.82 -0.51 13.53
C LEU A 301 -19.98 -1.44 12.65
N ASN A 302 -19.87 -1.14 11.36
CA ASN A 302 -19.10 -1.93 10.39
C ASN A 302 -17.63 -1.49 10.25
N LEU A 303 -17.23 -0.40 10.90
CA LEU A 303 -15.88 0.18 10.76
C LEU A 303 -14.85 -0.39 11.75
N TRP A 304 -15.26 -1.11 12.79
CA TRP A 304 -14.36 -1.53 13.88
C TRP A 304 -13.07 -2.24 13.43
N ASN A 305 -13.14 -3.10 12.42
CA ASN A 305 -11.98 -3.83 11.93
C ASN A 305 -10.98 -2.97 11.12
N ASP A 306 -11.37 -1.81 10.60
CA ASP A 306 -10.49 -0.91 9.86
C ASP A 306 -9.53 -0.12 10.78
N PHE A 307 -9.88 0.00 12.07
CA PHE A 307 -9.14 0.79 13.06
C PHE A 307 -8.44 -0.06 14.13
N THR A 308 -8.64 -1.38 14.11
CA THR A 308 -8.00 -2.30 15.06
C THR A 308 -6.71 -2.88 14.51
N PHE A 309 -5.79 -3.17 15.42
CA PHE A 309 -4.54 -3.86 15.13
C PHE A 309 -4.59 -5.24 15.77
N LYS A 310 -4.14 -6.25 15.03
CA LYS A 310 -3.91 -7.59 15.53
C LYS A 310 -2.42 -7.86 15.59
N GLU A 311 -2.02 -8.48 16.68
CA GLU A 311 -0.66 -9.00 16.85
C GLU A 311 -0.55 -10.30 16.07
N HIS A 312 0.42 -10.35 15.16
CA HIS A 312 0.75 -11.54 14.38
C HIS A 312 2.20 -11.94 14.66
N ARG A 313 2.43 -13.23 14.88
CA ARG A 313 3.78 -13.78 14.95
C ARG A 313 4.34 -13.91 13.53
N ILE A 314 5.54 -13.39 13.29
CA ILE A 314 6.27 -13.66 12.06
C ILE A 314 6.66 -15.15 12.08
N GLN A 315 6.23 -15.88 11.06
CA GLN A 315 6.53 -17.29 10.88
C GLN A 315 7.64 -17.46 9.85
N LEU A 316 8.49 -18.47 10.02
CA LEU A 316 9.48 -18.84 9.01
C LEU A 316 8.77 -19.62 7.90
N ARG A 317 8.24 -18.92 6.89
CA ARG A 317 7.51 -19.48 5.76
C ARG A 317 7.84 -18.72 4.48
N ILE A 318 7.76 -19.42 3.35
CA ILE A 318 7.90 -18.79 2.03
C ILE A 318 6.69 -17.88 1.78
N ASP A 319 6.98 -16.69 1.24
CA ASP A 319 6.01 -15.70 0.81
C ASP A 319 5.04 -16.31 -0.24
N ARG A 320 3.73 -16.12 -0.06
CA ARG A 320 2.71 -16.74 -0.92
C ARG A 320 2.76 -16.25 -2.37
N ASP A 321 3.23 -15.04 -2.56
CA ASP A 321 3.44 -14.34 -3.83
C ASP A 321 4.77 -14.71 -4.51
N ALA A 322 5.72 -15.30 -3.79
CA ALA A 322 7.01 -15.70 -4.32
C ALA A 322 6.91 -17.03 -5.09
N LYS A 323 6.34 -16.97 -6.31
CA LYS A 323 6.14 -18.13 -7.20
C LYS A 323 7.23 -18.32 -8.25
N SER A 324 8.05 -17.30 -8.52
CA SER A 324 9.09 -17.36 -9.54
C SER A 324 10.47 -17.33 -8.89
N GLN A 325 11.48 -17.84 -9.59
CA GLN A 325 12.87 -17.80 -9.14
C GLN A 325 13.34 -16.36 -8.85
N ALA A 326 12.96 -15.41 -9.70
CA ALA A 326 13.30 -14.01 -9.52
C ALA A 326 12.61 -13.42 -8.29
N SER A 327 11.31 -13.67 -8.09
CA SER A 327 10.60 -13.18 -6.91
C SER A 327 11.11 -13.79 -5.60
N LEU A 328 11.48 -15.08 -5.60
CA LEU A 328 12.16 -15.74 -4.48
C LEU A 328 13.50 -15.07 -4.14
N PHE A 329 14.33 -14.78 -5.14
CA PHE A 329 15.60 -14.08 -4.92
C PHE A 329 15.38 -12.65 -4.39
N GLN A 330 14.39 -11.92 -4.92
CA GLN A 330 14.06 -10.58 -4.43
C GLN A 330 13.53 -10.59 -2.98
N SER A 331 12.64 -11.51 -2.63
CA SER A 331 12.22 -11.73 -1.23
C SER A 331 13.41 -12.05 -0.34
N GLY A 332 14.31 -12.93 -0.78
CA GLY A 332 15.56 -13.25 -0.10
C GLY A 332 16.43 -12.02 0.19
N ARG A 333 16.62 -11.15 -0.81
CA ARG A 333 17.36 -9.89 -0.66
C ARG A 333 16.67 -8.90 0.27
N LYS A 334 15.35 -8.73 0.12
CA LYS A 334 14.53 -7.87 0.98
C LYS A 334 14.66 -8.26 2.45
N TYR A 335 14.57 -9.56 2.75
CA TYR A 335 14.73 -10.07 4.11
C TYR A 335 16.17 -9.97 4.62
N SER A 336 17.16 -10.14 3.75
CA SER A 336 18.57 -9.91 4.09
C SER A 336 18.81 -8.46 4.53
N GLN A 337 18.28 -7.49 3.79
CA GLN A 337 18.36 -6.06 4.12
C GLN A 337 17.64 -5.72 5.43
N ALA A 338 16.52 -6.42 5.72
CA ALA A 338 15.81 -6.30 6.99
C ALA A 338 16.49 -7.04 8.16
N GLY A 339 17.62 -7.73 7.93
CA GLY A 339 18.32 -8.53 8.92
C GLY A 339 17.52 -9.76 9.40
N MET A 340 16.52 -10.19 8.62
CA MET A 340 15.72 -11.40 8.81
C MET A 340 16.38 -12.59 8.10
N TRP A 341 17.59 -12.94 8.55
CA TRP A 341 18.45 -13.89 7.84
C TRP A 341 17.91 -15.31 7.75
N GLY A 342 17.12 -15.76 8.73
CA GLY A 342 16.41 -17.04 8.63
C GLY A 342 15.41 -17.04 7.48
N LEU A 343 14.59 -15.98 7.37
CA LEU A 343 13.60 -15.83 6.31
C LEU A 343 14.29 -15.63 4.95
N ALA A 344 15.39 -14.90 4.91
CA ALA A 344 16.22 -14.78 3.71
C ALA A 344 16.74 -16.14 3.26
N ALA A 345 17.26 -16.96 4.18
CA ALA A 345 17.81 -18.27 3.87
C ALA A 345 16.76 -19.17 3.18
N ILE A 346 15.54 -19.31 3.73
CA ILE A 346 14.53 -20.18 3.11
C ILE A 346 14.16 -19.75 1.67
N HIS A 347 14.08 -18.44 1.40
CA HIS A 347 13.75 -17.91 0.09
C HIS A 347 14.91 -18.11 -0.91
N LEU A 348 16.13 -17.82 -0.48
CA LEU A 348 17.33 -17.96 -1.31
C LEU A 348 17.63 -19.43 -1.62
N ARG A 349 17.43 -20.33 -0.67
CA ARG A 349 17.55 -21.78 -0.89
C ARG A 349 16.62 -22.25 -1.99
N ARG A 350 15.36 -21.78 -1.97
CA ARG A 350 14.39 -22.13 -3.00
C ARG A 350 14.76 -21.52 -4.35
N ALA A 351 15.27 -20.28 -4.37
CA ALA A 351 15.79 -19.66 -5.58
C ALA A 351 16.98 -20.45 -6.19
N VAL A 352 17.92 -20.91 -5.37
CA VAL A 352 19.04 -21.76 -5.79
C VAL A 352 18.55 -23.11 -6.32
N ALA A 353 17.57 -23.73 -5.67
CA ALA A 353 17.01 -24.99 -6.13
C ALA A 353 16.36 -24.87 -7.51
N THR A 354 15.70 -23.75 -7.81
CA THR A 354 15.10 -23.51 -9.13
C THR A 354 16.14 -23.17 -10.20
N ASN A 355 17.23 -22.46 -9.85
CA ASN A 355 18.35 -22.23 -10.77
C ASN A 355 19.70 -22.38 -10.07
N PRO A 356 20.27 -23.60 -10.12
CA PRO A 356 21.53 -23.90 -9.47
C PRO A 356 22.76 -23.27 -10.13
N ARG A 357 22.65 -22.72 -11.35
CA ARG A 357 23.78 -22.21 -12.14
C ARG A 357 24.08 -20.73 -11.90
N SER A 358 23.28 -20.04 -11.08
CA SER A 358 23.47 -18.62 -10.78
C SER A 358 24.50 -18.41 -9.65
N PRO A 359 25.68 -17.81 -9.92
CA PRO A 359 26.66 -17.53 -8.86
C PRO A 359 26.11 -16.55 -7.82
N ALA A 360 25.37 -15.51 -8.25
CA ALA A 360 24.79 -14.51 -7.35
C ALA A 360 23.87 -15.14 -6.29
N TYR A 361 23.19 -16.23 -6.61
CA TYR A 361 22.27 -16.90 -5.68
C TYR A 361 23.02 -17.68 -4.61
N HIS A 362 24.06 -18.41 -5.00
CA HIS A 362 24.93 -19.12 -4.07
C HIS A 362 25.68 -18.17 -3.14
N LEU A 363 26.12 -17.02 -3.65
CA LEU A 363 26.75 -15.99 -2.83
C LEU A 363 25.77 -15.39 -1.81
N ALA A 364 24.57 -15.00 -2.25
CA ALA A 364 23.54 -14.47 -1.35
C ALA A 364 23.15 -15.50 -0.28
N LEU A 365 23.01 -16.76 -0.66
CA LEU A 365 22.70 -17.86 0.26
C LEU A 365 23.83 -18.07 1.28
N THR A 366 25.10 -18.01 0.83
CA THR A 366 26.28 -18.06 1.70
C THR A 366 26.24 -16.97 2.76
N MET A 367 25.93 -15.73 2.35
CA MET A 367 25.80 -14.61 3.29
C MET A 367 24.66 -14.82 4.29
N ALA A 368 23.52 -15.34 3.86
CA ALA A 368 22.42 -15.66 4.76
C ALA A 368 22.82 -16.73 5.79
N TYR A 369 23.49 -17.80 5.37
CA TYR A 369 23.97 -18.85 6.27
C TYR A 369 25.02 -18.37 7.27
N LEU A 370 25.95 -17.52 6.84
CA LEU A 370 26.92 -16.90 7.73
C LEU A 370 26.25 -16.12 8.87
N ASN A 371 25.23 -15.33 8.55
CA ASN A 371 24.55 -14.49 9.53
C ASN A 371 23.65 -15.26 10.52
N ILE A 372 23.27 -16.50 10.19
CA ILE A 372 22.57 -17.42 11.10
C ILE A 372 23.51 -18.45 11.74
N ASN A 373 24.83 -18.26 11.61
CA ASN A 373 25.89 -19.12 12.16
C ASN A 373 25.84 -20.58 11.66
N ARG A 374 25.34 -20.81 10.44
CA ARG A 374 25.35 -22.13 9.78
C ARG A 374 26.58 -22.26 8.90
N TYR A 375 27.75 -22.30 9.53
CA TYR A 375 29.05 -22.25 8.85
C TYR A 375 29.29 -23.44 7.89
N ASP A 376 28.77 -24.63 8.21
CA ASP A 376 28.91 -25.82 7.35
C ASP A 376 28.17 -25.63 6.01
N LEU A 377 26.90 -25.21 6.07
CA LEU A 377 26.08 -24.90 4.90
C LEU A 377 26.60 -23.69 4.11
N ALA A 378 27.11 -22.68 4.82
CA ALA A 378 27.78 -21.53 4.19
C ALA A 378 29.00 -21.98 3.37
N GLY A 379 29.82 -22.89 3.92
CA GLY A 379 30.98 -23.43 3.22
C GLY A 379 30.60 -24.24 1.97
N GLU A 380 29.52 -25.01 2.03
CA GLU A 380 28.99 -25.73 0.86
C GLU A 380 28.52 -24.79 -0.25
N SER A 381 27.71 -23.79 0.10
CA SER A 381 27.20 -22.80 -0.86
C SER A 381 28.34 -21.97 -1.47
N LEU A 382 29.35 -21.61 -0.68
CA LEU A 382 30.51 -20.86 -1.18
C LEU A 382 31.33 -21.68 -2.18
N ARG A 383 31.51 -22.99 -1.94
CA ARG A 383 32.19 -23.87 -2.91
C ARG A 383 31.44 -23.96 -4.24
N GLN A 384 30.10 -23.93 -4.22
CA GLN A 384 29.31 -23.90 -5.45
C GLN A 384 29.46 -22.55 -6.17
N PHE A 385 29.49 -21.44 -5.43
CA PHE A 385 29.80 -20.13 -5.98
C PHE A 385 31.16 -20.12 -6.70
N GLU A 386 32.22 -20.64 -6.06
CA GLU A 386 33.57 -20.68 -6.64
C GLU A 386 33.67 -21.54 -7.91
N ARG A 387 32.89 -22.62 -7.99
CA ARG A 387 32.82 -23.44 -9.22
C ARG A 387 32.20 -22.68 -10.38
N LEU A 388 31.25 -21.81 -10.10
CA LEU A 388 30.52 -21.02 -11.10
C LEU A 388 31.26 -19.72 -11.47
N ASP A 389 32.02 -19.15 -10.53
CA ASP A 389 32.86 -17.97 -10.73
C ASP A 389 34.26 -18.15 -10.10
N PRO A 390 35.19 -18.82 -10.82
CA PRO A 390 36.54 -19.09 -10.31
C PRO A 390 37.44 -17.86 -10.15
N HIS A 391 37.07 -16.73 -10.75
CA HIS A 391 37.91 -15.51 -10.78
C HIS A 391 37.49 -14.47 -9.72
N ALA A 392 36.45 -14.75 -8.94
CA ALA A 392 35.99 -13.87 -7.87
C ALA A 392 37.07 -13.63 -6.80
N THR A 393 37.53 -12.38 -6.68
CA THR A 393 38.67 -12.02 -5.80
C THR A 393 38.24 -11.63 -4.38
N ASP A 394 36.96 -11.33 -4.15
CA ASP A 394 36.45 -10.73 -2.90
C ASP A 394 35.94 -11.75 -1.85
N ILE A 395 36.21 -13.04 -2.03
CA ILE A 395 35.64 -14.12 -1.19
C ILE A 395 36.54 -14.61 -0.05
N GLU A 396 37.83 -14.23 -0.03
CA GLU A 396 38.76 -14.65 1.04
C GLU A 396 38.32 -14.25 2.47
N PRO A 397 37.75 -13.05 2.71
CA PRO A 397 37.19 -12.71 4.01
C PRO A 397 36.09 -13.68 4.46
N LEU A 398 35.21 -14.09 3.53
CA LEU A 398 34.12 -15.03 3.80
C LEU A 398 34.68 -16.41 4.17
N LYS A 399 35.67 -16.91 3.43
CA LYS A 399 36.34 -18.19 3.74
C LYS A 399 36.99 -18.18 5.11
N LYS A 400 37.63 -17.08 5.50
CA LYS A 400 38.25 -16.94 6.82
C LYS A 400 37.18 -17.02 7.92
N GLN A 401 36.06 -16.32 7.74
CA GLN A 401 34.95 -16.34 8.69
C GLN A 401 34.32 -17.74 8.83
N ILE A 402 34.11 -18.44 7.71
CA ILE A 402 33.57 -19.81 7.71
C ILE A 402 34.50 -20.76 8.46
N ARG A 403 35.80 -20.74 8.15
CA ARG A 403 36.81 -21.60 8.81
C ARG A 403 36.87 -21.35 10.32
N ALA A 404 36.85 -20.09 10.75
CA ALA A 404 36.84 -19.74 12.16
C ALA A 404 35.59 -20.29 12.87
N GLY A 405 34.40 -20.09 12.29
CA GLY A 405 33.14 -20.59 12.87
C GLY A 405 33.06 -22.12 12.93
N GLN A 406 33.61 -22.82 11.95
CA GLN A 406 33.68 -24.29 11.96
C GLN A 406 34.61 -24.82 13.05
N ALA A 407 35.77 -24.18 13.26
CA ALA A 407 36.71 -24.56 14.31
C ALA A 407 36.11 -24.38 15.72
N GLU A 408 35.42 -23.27 15.96
CA GLU A 408 34.75 -23.01 17.25
C GLU A 408 33.65 -24.05 17.57
N LYS A 409 32.89 -24.48 16.55
CA LYS A 409 31.86 -25.52 16.70
C LYS A 409 32.49 -26.88 17.03
N GLY A 410 33.58 -27.25 16.35
CA GLY A 410 34.29 -28.51 16.58
C GLY A 410 34.92 -28.62 17.97
N VAL A 411 35.38 -27.51 18.55
CA VAL A 411 35.89 -27.48 19.93
C VAL A 411 34.78 -27.69 20.96
N ARG A 412 33.58 -27.13 20.73
CA ARG A 412 32.42 -27.28 21.64
C ARG A 412 31.77 -28.66 21.61
N THR A 413 31.93 -29.42 20.53
CA THR A 413 31.42 -30.80 20.44
C THR A 413 32.38 -31.84 21.03
N ASN A 414 33.64 -31.48 21.23
CA ASN A 414 34.69 -32.35 21.79
C ASN A 414 35.00 -32.10 23.27
N ALA A 415 34.38 -31.07 23.86
CA ALA A 415 34.41 -30.75 25.29
C ALA A 415 33.06 -31.15 25.92
#